data_AF-A0A953IXW6-F1
#
_entry.id   AF-A0A953IXW6-F1
#
_cell.length_a   1.000
_cell.length_b   1.000
_cell.length_c   1.000
_cell.angle_alpha   90.00
_cell.angle_beta   90.00
_cell.angle_gamma   90.00
#
_symmetry.space_group_name_H-M   'P 1'
#
loop_
_entity.id
_entity.type
_entity.pdbx_description
1 polymer ?
#
loop_
_entity_poly.entity_id
_entity_poly.type
_entity_poly.pdbx_seq_one_letter_code
_entity_poly.pdbx_strand_id
1 'polypeptide(L)'
;VEGLKNILACKASVHEKLYLAVENHLQHFDRNCLEMTVALRDVYLEDARNVRRVLDKIWRSYESMWTSLIEEGQSNGDFVRCGDSKMVAFGILGMCNWLARWYDPKQSTAISELIDTYFNVIAYGLVKPAVRDKNALAAIRKKKSADGYRKTGALRSLKARMPSA
;
A
#
# COMPACT_ATOMS: atom_id res chain seq x y z
N VAL A 1 7.98 -8.25 15.12
CA VAL A 1 6.77 -8.72 15.82
C VAL A 1 6.70 -8.14 17.23
N GLU A 2 7.70 -8.37 18.08
CA GLU A 2 7.65 -7.90 19.49
C GLU A 2 7.53 -6.38 19.63
N GLY A 3 8.24 -5.60 18.80
CA GLY A 3 8.11 -4.13 18.81
C GLY A 3 6.67 -3.65 18.57
N LEU A 4 5.98 -4.20 17.57
CA LEU A 4 4.58 -3.87 17.30
C LEU A 4 3.65 -4.32 18.43
N LYS A 5 3.90 -5.50 19.02
CA LYS A 5 3.13 -5.97 20.17
C LYS A 5 3.24 -5.01 21.36
N ASN A 6 4.44 -4.48 21.63
CA ASN A 6 4.66 -3.49 22.68
C ASN A 6 3.94 -2.17 22.40
N ILE A 7 3.93 -1.74 21.14
CA ILE A 7 3.19 -0.54 20.70
C ILE A 7 1.69 -0.71 20.93
N LEU A 8 1.12 -1.88 20.60
CA LEU A 8 -0.31 -2.12 20.82
C LEU A 8 -0.68 -2.13 22.31
N ALA A 9 0.22 -2.60 23.17
CA ALA A 9 0.01 -2.69 24.61
C ALA A 9 0.25 -1.37 25.36
N CYS A 10 0.87 -0.37 24.73
CA CYS A 10 1.16 0.90 25.39
C CYS A 10 -0.10 1.78 25.51
N LYS A 11 -0.07 2.74 26.44
CA LYS A 11 -1.19 3.66 26.75
C LYS A 11 -1.28 4.87 25.81
N ALA A 12 -0.69 4.80 24.62
CA ALA A 12 -0.75 5.88 23.64
C ALA A 12 -2.10 5.90 22.90
N SER A 13 -2.44 7.03 22.30
CA SER A 13 -3.57 7.14 21.38
C SER A 13 -3.35 6.25 20.14
N VAL A 14 -4.43 5.87 19.46
CA VAL A 14 -4.31 5.07 18.22
C VAL A 14 -3.54 5.80 17.12
N HIS A 15 -3.56 7.14 17.11
CA HIS A 15 -2.78 7.97 16.19
C HIS A 15 -1.27 7.85 16.46
N GLU A 16 -0.86 7.97 17.72
CA GLU A 16 0.53 7.77 18.14
C GLU A 16 0.97 6.32 17.91
N LYS A 17 0.12 5.34 18.22
CA LYS A 17 0.38 3.92 17.94
C LYS A 17 0.60 3.69 16.44
N LEU A 18 -0.17 4.36 15.57
CA LEU A 18 0.01 4.26 14.12
C LEU A 18 1.36 4.84 13.69
N TYR A 19 1.75 6.00 14.21
CA TYR A 19 3.08 6.58 13.95
C TYR A 19 4.19 5.60 14.37
N LEU A 20 4.14 5.13 15.61
CA LEU A 20 5.11 4.19 16.16
C LEU A 20 5.12 2.86 15.40
N ALA A 21 3.99 2.39 14.89
CA ALA A 21 3.92 1.17 14.10
C ALA A 21 4.62 1.33 12.74
N VAL A 22 4.43 2.47 12.06
CA VAL A 22 5.13 2.82 10.81
C VAL A 22 6.63 2.95 11.10
N GLU A 23 7.00 3.71 12.12
CA GLU A 23 8.39 3.86 12.56
C GLU A 23 9.03 2.50 12.84
N ASN A 24 8.43 1.69 13.71
CA ASN A 24 8.95 0.38 14.06
C ASN A 24 9.11 -0.52 12.82
N HIS A 25 8.18 -0.45 11.87
CA HIS A 25 8.27 -1.26 10.65
C HIS A 25 9.40 -0.79 9.73
N LEU A 26 9.59 0.53 9.59
CA LEU A 26 10.60 1.12 8.71
C LEU A 26 11.99 1.21 9.33
N GLN A 27 12.13 1.31 10.65
CA GLN A 27 13.43 1.25 11.33
C GLN A 27 13.99 -0.17 11.34
N HIS A 28 13.12 -1.18 11.44
CA HIS A 28 13.49 -2.59 11.28
C HIS A 28 13.42 -3.05 9.82
N PHE A 29 13.45 -2.10 8.89
CA PHE A 29 13.60 -2.36 7.47
C PHE A 29 14.94 -3.07 7.24
N ASP A 30 14.87 -4.35 6.88
CA ASP A 30 15.99 -5.08 6.31
C ASP A 30 15.62 -5.46 4.88
N ARG A 31 16.37 -4.89 3.92
CA ARG A 31 16.11 -5.08 2.48
C ARG A 31 16.02 -6.56 2.12
N ASN A 32 16.93 -7.37 2.65
CA ASN A 32 16.98 -8.81 2.37
C ASN A 32 15.78 -9.54 2.98
N CYS A 33 15.37 -9.20 4.19
CA CYS A 33 14.23 -9.79 4.89
C CYS A 33 12.89 -9.42 4.22
N LEU A 34 12.75 -8.19 3.74
CA LEU A 34 11.55 -7.74 3.03
C LEU A 34 11.51 -8.30 1.60
N GLU A 35 12.62 -8.31 0.87
CA GLU A 35 12.70 -8.99 -0.42
C GLU A 35 12.42 -10.50 -0.26
N MET A 36 12.92 -11.13 0.80
CA MET A 36 12.60 -12.52 1.13
C MET A 36 11.12 -12.70 1.47
N THR A 37 10.51 -11.78 2.23
CA THR A 37 9.07 -11.82 2.56
C THR A 37 8.22 -11.74 1.29
N VAL A 38 8.57 -10.86 0.35
CA VAL A 38 7.87 -10.73 -0.93
C VAL A 38 8.14 -11.95 -1.82
N ALA A 39 9.40 -12.37 -1.98
CA ALA A 39 9.78 -13.49 -2.83
C ALA A 39 9.22 -14.84 -2.34
N LEU A 40 9.26 -15.11 -1.04
CA LEU A 40 8.64 -16.29 -0.45
C LEU A 40 7.12 -16.22 -0.43
N ARG A 41 6.49 -15.09 -0.76
CA ARG A 41 5.04 -15.01 -0.92
C ARG A 41 4.63 -15.19 -2.38
N ASP A 42 5.41 -14.63 -3.30
CA ASP A 42 5.14 -14.62 -4.74
C ASP A 42 5.67 -15.85 -5.50
N VAL A 43 6.76 -16.48 -5.04
CA VAL A 43 7.44 -17.59 -5.74
C VAL A 43 7.32 -18.88 -4.95
N TYR A 44 6.69 -19.91 -5.54
CA TYR A 44 6.68 -21.28 -5.01
C TYR A 44 8.06 -21.93 -5.16
N LEU A 45 9.00 -21.56 -4.28
CA LEU A 45 10.25 -22.29 -4.13
C LEU A 45 9.96 -23.61 -3.41
N GLU A 46 10.01 -24.73 -4.13
CA GLU A 46 9.72 -26.07 -3.59
C GLU A 46 10.64 -26.45 -2.42
N ASP A 47 11.88 -25.97 -2.42
CA ASP A 47 12.88 -26.22 -1.37
C ASP A 47 12.69 -25.37 -0.11
N ALA A 48 11.79 -24.37 -0.13
CA ALA A 48 11.57 -23.45 0.98
C ALA A 48 10.32 -23.75 1.81
N ARG A 49 9.62 -24.88 1.59
CA ARG A 49 8.32 -25.19 2.23
C ARG A 49 8.35 -25.13 3.77
N ASN A 50 9.41 -25.61 4.40
CA ASN A 50 9.52 -25.61 5.86
C ASN A 50 9.79 -24.20 6.41
N VAL A 51 10.67 -23.44 5.77
CA VAL A 51 10.95 -22.05 6.10
C VAL A 51 9.69 -21.19 5.93
N ARG A 52 8.99 -21.36 4.80
CA ARG A 52 7.70 -20.68 4.54
C ARG A 52 6.68 -20.98 5.64
N ARG A 53 6.47 -22.25 6.02
CA ARG A 53 5.48 -22.60 7.05
C ARG A 53 5.77 -21.93 8.40
N VAL A 54 7.03 -21.77 8.77
CA VAL A 54 7.43 -21.06 10.00
C VAL A 54 7.17 -19.56 9.85
N LEU A 55 7.59 -18.96 8.73
CA LEU A 55 7.41 -17.53 8.47
C LEU A 55 5.95 -17.13 8.30
N ASP A 56 5.11 -18.00 7.74
CA ASP A 56 3.67 -17.78 7.56
C ASP A 56 2.99 -17.47 8.90
N LYS A 57 3.37 -18.16 9.98
CA LYS A 57 2.82 -17.89 11.31
C LYS A 57 3.21 -16.50 11.80
N ILE A 58 4.47 -16.12 11.59
CA ILE A 58 5.02 -14.82 11.97
C ILE A 58 4.32 -13.71 11.19
N TRP A 59 4.19 -13.87 9.86
CA TRP A 59 3.52 -12.90 9.00
C TRP A 59 2.04 -12.76 9.33
N ARG A 60 1.31 -13.86 9.51
CA ARG A 60 -0.11 -13.80 9.89
C ARG A 60 -0.32 -13.11 11.23
N SER A 61 0.56 -13.36 12.20
CA SER A 61 0.53 -12.65 13.48
C SER A 61 0.80 -11.15 13.30
N TYR A 62 1.79 -10.80 12.49
CA TYR A 62 2.14 -9.41 12.21
C TYR A 62 1.03 -8.65 11.47
N GLU A 63 0.45 -9.27 10.44
CA GLU A 63 -0.70 -8.77 9.68
C GLU A 63 -1.95 -8.61 10.56
N SER A 64 -2.19 -9.56 11.47
CA SER A 64 -3.30 -9.48 12.42
C SER A 64 -3.12 -8.29 13.36
N MET A 65 -1.92 -8.05 13.88
CA MET A 65 -1.65 -6.89 14.74
C MET A 65 -1.88 -5.56 14.02
N TRP A 66 -1.43 -5.43 12.76
CA TRP A 66 -1.74 -4.27 11.94
C TRP A 66 -3.23 -4.11 11.69
N THR A 67 -3.92 -5.20 11.39
CA THR A 67 -5.39 -5.19 11.19
C THR A 67 -6.10 -4.70 12.45
N SER A 68 -5.72 -5.22 13.62
CA SER A 68 -6.30 -4.83 14.91
C SER A 68 -6.07 -3.36 15.25
N LEU A 69 -4.88 -2.81 14.95
CA LEU A 69 -4.61 -1.38 15.15
C LEU A 69 -5.57 -0.49 14.36
N ILE A 70 -5.78 -0.84 13.08
CA ILE A 70 -6.70 -0.08 12.23
C ILE A 70 -8.15 -0.27 12.68
N GLU A 71 -8.53 -1.50 13.06
CA GLU A 71 -9.86 -1.80 13.57
C GLU A 71 -10.17 -1.03 14.86
N GLU A 72 -9.22 -0.94 15.80
CA GLU A 72 -9.34 -0.18 17.04
C GLU A 72 -9.63 1.29 16.72
N GLY A 73 -8.80 1.94 15.89
CA GLY A 73 -9.01 3.34 15.55
C GLY A 73 -10.30 3.59 14.76
N GLN A 74 -10.70 2.67 13.88
CA GLN A 74 -11.99 2.77 13.16
C GLN A 74 -13.19 2.60 14.10
N SER A 75 -13.11 1.69 15.07
CA SER A 75 -14.20 1.39 16.01
C SER A 75 -14.40 2.51 17.03
N ASN A 76 -13.31 3.16 17.43
CA ASN A 76 -13.33 4.30 18.36
C ASN A 76 -13.74 5.62 17.68
N GLY A 77 -13.77 5.65 16.34
CA GLY A 77 -14.07 6.85 15.55
C GLY A 77 -12.86 7.78 15.33
N ASP A 78 -11.67 7.39 15.80
CA ASP A 78 -10.43 8.13 15.60
C ASP A 78 -9.93 8.06 14.14
N PHE A 79 -10.21 6.94 13.45
CA PHE A 79 -9.89 6.75 12.05
C PHE A 79 -11.15 6.74 11.18
N VAL A 80 -11.09 7.48 10.06
CA VAL A 80 -12.13 7.42 9.04
C VAL A 80 -12.22 5.99 8.48
N ARG A 81 -13.44 5.47 8.36
CA ARG A 81 -13.70 4.16 7.75
C ARG A 81 -13.55 4.22 6.23
N CYS A 82 -12.31 4.21 5.75
CA CYS A 82 -11.95 4.25 4.32
C CYS A 82 -11.85 2.86 3.65
N GLY A 83 -12.48 1.84 4.23
CA GLY A 83 -12.41 0.43 3.84
C GLY A 83 -12.55 -0.46 5.06
N ASP A 84 -12.50 -1.78 4.88
CA ASP A 84 -12.30 -2.68 6.02
C ASP A 84 -10.86 -2.57 6.57
N SER A 85 -10.70 -2.88 7.86
CA SER A 85 -9.42 -2.70 8.58
C SER A 85 -8.28 -3.50 7.96
N LYS A 86 -8.57 -4.72 7.46
CA LYS A 86 -7.58 -5.60 6.83
C LYS A 86 -7.08 -5.02 5.51
N MET A 87 -7.99 -4.53 4.68
CA MET A 87 -7.67 -3.88 3.41
C MET A 87 -6.76 -2.67 3.63
N VAL A 88 -7.08 -1.81 4.60
CA VAL A 88 -6.28 -0.63 4.94
C VAL A 88 -4.91 -1.04 5.47
N ALA A 89 -4.85 -1.97 6.42
CA ALA A 89 -3.60 -2.50 6.96
C ALA A 89 -2.68 -3.07 5.87
N PHE A 90 -3.24 -3.84 4.93
CA PHE A 90 -2.47 -4.44 3.84
C PHE A 90 -1.99 -3.38 2.83
N GLY A 91 -2.78 -2.32 2.61
CA GLY A 91 -2.36 -1.18 1.81
C GLY A 91 -1.17 -0.44 2.42
N ILE A 92 -1.19 -0.21 3.75
CA ILE A 92 -0.07 0.40 4.49
C ILE A 92 1.17 -0.50 4.41
N LEU A 93 1.03 -1.79 4.71
CA LEU A 93 2.14 -2.75 4.62
C LEU A 93 2.71 -2.83 3.21
N GLY A 94 1.87 -2.83 2.17
CA GLY A 94 2.30 -2.81 0.78
C GLY A 94 3.14 -1.57 0.45
N MET A 95 2.70 -0.40 0.91
CA MET A 95 3.42 0.88 0.75
C MET A 95 4.82 0.81 1.38
N CYS A 96 4.91 0.32 2.63
CA CYS A 96 6.16 0.22 3.36
C CYS A 96 7.09 -0.87 2.80
N ASN A 97 6.56 -2.05 2.47
CA ASN A 97 7.35 -3.16 1.93
C ASN A 97 8.00 -2.80 0.59
N TRP A 98 7.39 -1.91 -0.20
CA TRP A 98 7.92 -1.52 -1.51
C TRP A 98 9.30 -0.84 -1.44
N LEU A 99 9.67 -0.27 -0.29
CA LEU A 99 11.01 0.29 -0.07
C LEU A 99 12.12 -0.71 -0.38
N ALA A 100 11.89 -2.01 -0.16
CA ALA A 100 12.88 -3.06 -0.42
C ALA A 100 13.39 -3.05 -1.87
N ARG A 101 12.60 -2.50 -2.79
CA ARG A 101 12.89 -2.45 -4.22
C ARG A 101 13.67 -1.23 -4.66
N TRP A 102 13.63 -0.13 -3.91
CA TRP A 102 14.16 1.16 -4.38
C TRP A 102 14.91 1.98 -3.34
N TYR A 103 14.64 1.82 -2.04
CA TYR A 103 15.27 2.63 -1.01
C TYR A 103 16.70 2.17 -0.75
N ASP A 104 17.63 3.13 -0.84
CA ASP A 104 19.03 2.95 -0.48
C ASP A 104 19.42 4.04 0.54
N PRO A 105 19.70 3.68 1.81
CA PRO A 105 20.09 4.64 2.85
C PRO A 105 21.30 5.51 2.50
N LYS A 106 22.15 5.09 1.56
CA LYS A 106 23.34 5.86 1.13
C LYS A 106 23.04 6.90 0.05
N GLN A 107 21.93 6.73 -0.66
CA GLN A 107 21.59 7.54 -1.85
C GLN A 107 20.23 8.24 -1.72
N SER A 108 19.47 7.91 -0.68
CA SER A 108 18.11 8.42 -0.44
C SER A 108 18.09 9.37 0.75
N THR A 109 16.94 10.00 0.99
CA THR A 109 16.73 10.74 2.25
C THR A 109 16.82 9.81 3.47
N ALA A 110 17.01 10.40 4.65
CA ALA A 110 17.04 9.69 5.91
C ALA A 110 15.74 8.91 6.15
N ILE A 111 15.86 7.72 6.77
CA ILE A 111 14.70 6.87 7.07
C ILE A 111 13.66 7.58 7.95
N SER A 112 14.10 8.47 8.84
CA SER A 112 13.23 9.30 9.69
C SER A 112 12.33 10.22 8.86
N GLU A 113 12.88 10.89 7.84
CA GLU A 113 12.09 11.74 6.95
C GLU A 113 11.09 10.92 6.14
N LEU A 114 11.46 9.69 5.77
CA LEU A 114 10.57 8.78 5.06
C LEU A 114 9.43 8.29 5.96
N ILE A 115 9.71 8.01 7.24
CA ILE A 115 8.69 7.67 8.25
C ILE A 115 7.67 8.80 8.38
N ASP A 116 8.12 10.04 8.56
CA ASP A 116 7.24 11.21 8.67
C ASP A 116 6.41 11.40 7.39
N THR A 117 7.04 11.26 6.23
CA THR A 117 6.36 11.38 4.94
C THR A 117 5.27 10.32 4.79
N TYR A 118 5.58 9.06 5.06
CA TYR A 118 4.64 7.95 4.89
C TYR A 118 3.51 8.04 5.91
N PHE A 119 3.81 8.39 7.15
CA PHE A 119 2.80 8.65 8.16
C PHE A 119 1.83 9.75 7.71
N ASN A 120 2.34 10.88 7.20
CA ASN A 120 1.50 11.96 6.71
C ASN A 120 0.59 11.53 5.55
N VAL A 121 1.13 10.75 4.60
CA VAL A 121 0.33 10.20 3.49
C VAL A 121 -0.77 9.27 4.02
N ILE A 122 -0.48 8.43 5.01
CA ILE A 122 -1.43 7.48 5.58
C ILE A 122 -2.51 8.19 6.41
N ALA A 123 -2.11 9.10 7.29
CA ALA A 123 -2.99 9.78 8.23
C ALA A 123 -3.82 10.90 7.58
N TYR A 124 -3.26 11.60 6.60
CA TYR A 124 -3.85 12.83 6.04
C TYR A 124 -4.10 12.77 4.54
N GLY A 125 -3.43 11.88 3.81
CA GLY A 125 -3.52 11.80 2.35
C GLY A 125 -2.85 12.98 1.64
N LEU A 126 -2.89 12.97 0.30
CA LEU A 126 -2.23 14.00 -0.53
C LEU A 126 -3.14 15.15 -0.93
N VAL A 127 -4.45 14.92 -0.98
CA VAL A 127 -5.42 15.88 -1.52
C VAL A 127 -6.16 16.50 -0.36
N LYS A 128 -6.18 17.84 -0.31
CA LYS A 128 -7.00 18.59 0.64
C LYS A 128 -8.44 18.09 0.58
N PRO A 129 -9.15 17.96 1.71
CA PRO A 129 -10.55 17.54 1.72
C PRO A 129 -11.41 18.48 0.86
N ALA A 130 -11.61 18.08 -0.39
CA ALA A 130 -12.55 18.65 -1.33
C ALA A 130 -13.50 17.52 -1.71
N VAL A 131 -14.78 17.83 -1.90
CA VAL A 131 -15.78 16.84 -2.28
C VAL A 131 -15.31 16.16 -3.56
N ARG A 132 -14.96 14.87 -3.46
CA ARG A 132 -14.58 14.06 -4.61
C ARG A 132 -15.80 13.90 -5.50
N ASP A 133 -15.86 14.68 -6.58
CA ASP A 133 -16.96 14.58 -7.53
C ASP A 133 -16.84 13.30 -8.37
N LYS A 134 -17.59 12.28 -7.94
CA LYS A 134 -17.68 10.99 -8.65
C LYS A 134 -18.29 11.15 -10.05
N ASN A 135 -19.16 12.14 -10.27
CA ASN A 135 -19.78 12.39 -11.56
C ASN A 135 -18.79 13.00 -12.55
N ALA A 136 -17.95 13.94 -12.11
CA ALA A 136 -16.85 14.45 -12.91
C ALA A 136 -15.89 13.33 -13.35
N LEU A 137 -15.53 12.42 -12.43
CA LEU A 137 -14.66 11.27 -12.76
C LEU A 137 -15.31 10.31 -13.77
N ALA A 138 -16.60 10.04 -13.63
CA ALA A 138 -17.34 9.19 -14.58
C ALA A 138 -17.46 9.86 -15.97
N ALA A 139 -17.70 11.17 -16.02
CA ALA A 139 -17.76 11.94 -17.27
C ALA A 139 -16.41 11.94 -18.01
N ILE A 140 -15.29 12.12 -17.28
CA ILE A 140 -13.94 12.04 -17.84
C ILE A 140 -13.69 10.65 -18.44
N ARG A 141 -14.08 9.58 -17.75
CA ARG A 141 -13.92 8.19 -18.24
C ARG A 141 -14.74 7.93 -19.50
N LYS A 142 -16.00 8.39 -19.55
CA LYS A 142 -16.87 8.28 -20.75
C LYS A 142 -16.33 9.07 -21.93
N LYS A 143 -15.75 10.25 -21.70
CA LYS A 143 -15.13 11.07 -22.76
C LYS A 143 -13.89 10.38 -23.35
N LYS A 144 -13.04 9.78 -22.51
CA LYS A 144 -11.88 8.98 -22.98
C LYS A 144 -12.28 7.75 -23.81
N SER A 145 -13.34 7.04 -23.43
CA SER A 145 -13.81 5.89 -24.23
C SER A 145 -14.42 6.32 -25.57
N ALA A 146 -15.15 7.44 -25.61
CA ALA A 146 -15.71 8.01 -26.84
C ALA A 146 -14.61 8.53 -27.80
N ASP A 147 -13.59 9.21 -27.29
CA ASP A 147 -12.47 9.70 -28.11
C ASP A 147 -11.56 8.57 -28.62
N GLY A 148 -11.36 7.51 -27.81
CA GLY A 148 -10.67 6.28 -28.25
C GLY A 148 -11.41 5.57 -29.38
N TYR A 149 -12.75 5.53 -29.32
CA TYR A 149 -13.60 4.96 -30.37
C TYR A 149 -13.59 5.80 -31.66
N ARG A 150 -13.58 7.14 -31.56
CA ARG A 150 -13.46 8.03 -32.73
C ARG A 150 -12.11 7.91 -33.43
N LYS A 151 -11.01 7.83 -32.68
CA LYS A 151 -9.67 7.64 -33.27
C LYS A 151 -9.52 6.29 -33.97
N THR A 152 -10.06 5.21 -33.40
CA THR A 152 -10.05 3.89 -34.04
C THR A 152 -10.97 3.81 -35.26
N GLY A 153 -12.11 4.51 -35.25
CA GLY A 153 -12.99 4.66 -36.43
C GLY A 153 -12.33 5.44 -37.58
N ALA A 154 -11.62 6.53 -37.27
CA ALA A 154 -10.87 7.31 -38.26
C ALA A 154 -9.68 6.55 -38.87
N LEU A 155 -9.01 5.70 -38.08
CA LEU A 155 -7.95 4.80 -38.58
C LEU A 155 -8.50 3.69 -39.49
N ARG A 156 -9.70 3.16 -39.18
CA ARG A 156 -10.37 2.16 -40.04
C ARG A 156 -10.85 2.76 -41.36
N SER A 157 -11.36 3.99 -41.37
CA SER A 157 -11.79 4.67 -42.61
C SER A 157 -10.61 5.11 -43.49
N LEU A 158 -9.44 5.40 -42.92
CA LEU A 158 -8.20 5.63 -43.70
C LEU A 158 -7.70 4.34 -44.37
N LYS A 159 -7.72 3.20 -43.68
CA LYS A 159 -7.29 1.91 -44.25
C LYS A 159 -8.20 1.40 -45.37
N ALA A 160 -9.49 1.73 -45.33
CA ALA A 160 -10.46 1.34 -46.37
C ALA A 160 -10.36 2.18 -47.66
N ARG A 161 -9.56 3.26 -47.68
CA ARG A 161 -9.38 4.16 -48.83
C ARG A 161 -8.03 4.00 -49.54
N MET A 162 -7.16 3.10 -49.10
CA MET A 162 -5.91 2.80 -49.82
C MET A 162 -6.17 1.73 -50.88
N PRO A 163 -5.78 1.94 -52.16
CA PRO A 163 -5.90 0.91 -53.19
C PRO A 163 -5.01 -0.28 -52.83
N SER A 164 -5.50 -1.50 -53.03
CA SER A 164 -4.70 -2.71 -52.90
C SER A 164 -3.56 -2.68 -53.92
N ALA A 165 -2.32 -2.70 -53.43
CA ALA A 165 -1.14 -3.02 -54.23
C ALA A 165 -0.94 -4.54 -54.28
#